data_AF-A0A0A2DL53-F1
#
_entry.id   AF-A0A0A2DL53-F1
#
_cell.length_a   1.000
_cell.length_b   1.000
_cell.length_c   1.000
_cell.angle_alpha   90.00
_cell.angle_beta   90.00
_cell.angle_gamma   90.00
#
_symmetry.space_group_name_H-M   'P 1'
#
loop_
_entity.id
_entity.type
_entity.pdbx_description
1 polymer ?
#
loop_
_entity_poly.entity_id
_entity_poly.type
_entity_poly.pdbx_seq_one_letter_code
_entity_poly.pdbx_strand_id
1 'polypeptide(L)'
;MNPLTILTLAAGAVVSVLIANDWRFSLAAWVIAAVIALVTGKPRKTFLGATAISLPAFLGFTLMYGPFGREPWWGIMTRDGMQIALSLGLRFLAATTIGLTIGCFVDLDRLMRSLQTRAPAKLVYVLGSTFRLYPMAKARVDTIRQIQATRGIDVHSWSARWGVILPLIVGLVDDAAQRARPLGRTGIGNAGRRTILRPVPDRLIDHLIRIVVVVGVVAVAIVAV
;
A
#
# COMPACT_ATOMS: atom_id res chain seq x y z
N MET A 1 5.26 -16.01 -6.50
CA MET A 1 4.36 -16.14 -5.36
C MET A 1 3.03 -15.53 -5.74
N ASN A 2 1.93 -16.14 -5.29
CA ASN A 2 0.60 -15.61 -5.46
C ASN A 2 0.48 -14.25 -4.73
N PRO A 3 0.01 -13.17 -5.39
CA PRO A 3 -0.12 -11.84 -4.76
C PRO A 3 -1.01 -11.85 -3.50
N LEU A 4 -1.98 -12.75 -3.44
CA LEU A 4 -2.82 -12.92 -2.25
C LEU A 4 -2.02 -13.42 -1.04
N THR A 5 -0.98 -14.22 -1.27
CA THR A 5 -0.11 -14.73 -0.19
C THR A 5 0.77 -13.63 0.38
N ILE A 6 1.27 -12.73 -0.47
CA ILE A 6 2.02 -11.54 -0.04
C ILE A 6 1.11 -10.61 0.76
N LEU A 7 -0.14 -10.43 0.32
CA LEU A 7 -1.11 -9.59 1.02
C LEU A 7 -1.53 -10.18 2.37
N THR A 8 -1.73 -11.50 2.46
CA THR A 8 -1.98 -12.17 3.75
C THR A 8 -0.78 -12.09 4.67
N LEU A 9 0.44 -12.15 4.14
CA LEU A 9 1.66 -12.01 4.94
C LEU A 9 1.81 -10.58 5.46
N ALA A 10 1.51 -9.57 4.64
CA ALA A 10 1.49 -8.17 5.08
C ALA A 10 0.44 -7.95 6.18
N ALA A 11 -0.80 -8.39 5.94
CA ALA A 11 -1.90 -8.23 6.90
C ALA A 11 -1.62 -9.00 8.20
N GLY A 12 -1.15 -10.24 8.12
CA GLY A 12 -0.80 -11.04 9.30
C GLY A 12 0.34 -10.42 10.09
N ALA A 13 1.39 -9.91 9.44
CA ALA A 13 2.48 -9.24 10.13
C ALA A 13 2.00 -7.97 10.85
N VAL A 14 1.18 -7.13 10.19
CA VAL A 14 0.60 -5.92 10.81
C VAL A 14 -0.30 -6.28 11.99
N VAL A 15 -1.19 -7.26 11.83
CA VAL A 15 -2.10 -7.71 12.89
C VAL A 15 -1.31 -8.28 14.07
N SER A 16 -0.25 -9.06 13.82
CA SER A 16 0.58 -9.61 14.89
C SER A 16 1.25 -8.50 15.74
N VAL A 17 1.75 -7.44 15.10
CA VAL A 17 2.33 -6.27 15.80
C VAL A 17 1.29 -5.52 16.62
N LEU A 18 0.06 -5.42 16.11
CA LEU A 18 -1.03 -4.73 16.82
C LEU A 18 -1.51 -5.53 18.04
N ILE A 19 -1.56 -6.85 17.94
CA ILE A 19 -2.04 -7.73 19.01
C ILE A 19 -0.99 -7.92 20.12
N ALA A 20 0.29 -8.09 19.76
CA ALA A 20 1.34 -8.52 20.67
C ALA A 20 1.58 -7.64 21.91
N ASN A 21 0.95 -6.46 22.06
CA ASN A 21 0.94 -5.78 23.35
C ASN A 21 2.31 -5.17 23.74
N ASP A 22 3.38 -5.39 22.96
CA ASP A 22 4.78 -5.25 23.42
C ASP A 22 5.67 -4.38 22.51
N TRP A 23 6.46 -3.51 23.15
CA TRP A 23 7.40 -2.63 22.44
C TRP A 23 8.58 -3.40 21.84
N ARG A 24 9.04 -4.47 22.50
CA ARG A 24 10.16 -5.32 22.04
C ARG A 24 9.80 -6.07 20.77
N PHE A 25 8.60 -6.63 20.72
CA PHE A 25 8.08 -7.32 19.53
C PHE A 25 7.94 -6.36 18.35
N SER A 26 7.39 -5.17 18.60
CA SER A 26 7.25 -4.12 17.59
C SER A 26 8.61 -3.66 17.05
N LEU A 27 9.63 -3.52 17.92
CA LEU A 27 10.99 -3.17 17.52
C LEU A 27 11.61 -4.28 16.66
N ALA A 28 11.53 -5.54 17.11
CA ALA A 28 12.04 -6.68 16.35
C ALA A 28 11.38 -6.79 14.97
N ALA A 29 10.05 -6.65 14.89
CA ALA A 29 9.32 -6.66 13.62
C ALA A 29 9.76 -5.53 12.69
N TRP A 30 10.00 -4.33 13.23
CA TRP A 30 10.52 -3.20 12.47
C TRP A 30 11.94 -3.45 11.95
N VAL A 31 12.84 -3.98 12.79
CA VAL A 31 14.21 -4.33 12.38
C VAL A 31 14.22 -5.41 11.32
N ILE A 32 13.38 -6.45 11.45
CA ILE A 32 13.22 -7.49 10.42
C ILE A 32 12.77 -6.87 9.10
N ALA A 33 11.80 -5.96 9.13
CA ALA A 33 11.35 -5.25 7.93
C ALA A 33 12.47 -4.40 7.31
N ALA A 34 13.28 -3.73 8.14
CA ALA A 34 14.44 -2.97 7.68
C ALA A 34 15.49 -3.87 7.01
N VAL A 35 15.81 -5.02 7.62
CA VAL A 35 16.73 -6.01 7.06
C VAL A 35 16.22 -6.55 5.72
N ILE A 36 14.94 -6.94 5.65
CA ILE A 36 14.33 -7.40 4.39
C ILE A 36 14.42 -6.32 3.31
N ALA A 37 14.17 -5.05 3.68
CA ALA A 37 14.23 -3.93 2.75
C ALA A 37 15.65 -3.67 2.23
N LEU A 38 16.67 -3.82 3.09
CA LEU A 38 18.07 -3.66 2.72
C LEU A 38 18.56 -4.82 1.85
N VAL A 39 18.25 -6.07 2.20
CA VAL A 39 18.67 -7.27 1.45
C VAL A 39 18.03 -7.32 0.07
N THR A 40 16.74 -6.97 -0.04
CA THR A 40 16.02 -7.09 -1.31
C THR A 40 16.27 -5.90 -2.25
N GLY A 41 16.73 -4.76 -1.72
CA GLY A 41 17.07 -3.52 -2.44
C GLY A 41 15.87 -2.77 -3.04
N LYS A 42 14.90 -3.48 -3.62
CA LYS A 42 13.71 -2.93 -4.28
C LYS A 42 12.85 -2.03 -3.39
N PRO A 43 12.44 -2.43 -2.17
CA PRO A 43 11.55 -1.61 -1.36
C PRO A 43 12.28 -0.60 -0.47
N ARG A 44 13.60 -0.39 -0.63
CA ARG A 44 14.40 0.49 0.25
C ARG A 44 13.85 1.92 0.30
N LYS A 45 13.49 2.48 -0.86
CA LYS A 45 12.90 3.82 -0.94
C LYS A 45 11.52 3.88 -0.27
N THR A 46 10.72 2.82 -0.45
CA THR A 46 9.39 2.70 0.17
C THR A 46 9.50 2.59 1.69
N PHE A 47 10.44 1.81 2.21
CA PHE A 47 10.70 1.67 3.64
C PHE A 47 11.17 3.00 4.26
N LEU A 48 12.11 3.69 3.61
CA LEU A 48 12.58 5.00 4.05
C LEU A 48 11.46 6.03 4.01
N GLY A 49 10.65 6.06 2.95
CA GLY A 49 9.48 6.95 2.85
C GLY A 49 8.42 6.64 3.91
N ALA A 50 8.11 5.37 4.14
CA ALA A 50 7.16 4.94 5.17
C ALA A 50 7.64 5.33 6.58
N THR A 51 8.94 5.15 6.85
CA THR A 51 9.56 5.56 8.12
C THR A 51 9.52 7.07 8.26
N ALA A 52 9.86 7.82 7.22
CA ALA A 52 9.83 9.29 7.22
C ALA A 52 8.42 9.86 7.45
N ILE A 53 7.37 9.22 6.90
CA ILE A 53 5.97 9.62 7.11
C ILE A 53 5.50 9.28 8.54
N SER A 54 6.00 8.18 9.12
CA SER A 54 5.58 7.71 10.45
C SER A 54 6.36 8.38 11.59
N LEU A 55 7.53 8.95 11.31
CA LEU A 55 8.42 9.56 12.30
C LEU A 55 7.76 10.75 13.04
N PRO A 56 7.04 11.69 12.37
CA PRO A 56 6.36 12.77 13.05
C PRO A 56 5.27 12.28 14.01
N ALA A 57 4.56 11.20 13.65
CA ALA A 57 3.57 10.60 14.53
C ALA A 57 4.23 10.00 15.79
N PHE A 58 5.35 9.30 15.62
CA PHE A 58 6.15 8.80 16.74
C PHE A 58 6.63 9.91 17.69
N LEU A 59 7.14 11.01 17.12
CA LEU A 59 7.54 12.19 17.89
C LEU A 59 6.34 12.83 18.59
N GLY A 60 5.18 12.89 17.93
CA GLY A 60 3.93 13.36 18.51
C GLY A 60 3.52 12.54 19.73
N PHE A 61 3.56 11.21 19.66
CA PHE A 61 3.29 10.34 20.82
C PHE A 61 4.29 10.56 21.95
N THR A 62 5.56 10.76 21.63
CA THR A 62 6.61 11.05 22.62
C THR A 62 6.36 12.38 23.34
N LEU A 63 5.98 13.42 22.59
CA LEU A 63 5.69 14.73 23.16
C LEU A 63 4.39 14.74 23.98
N MET A 64 3.38 13.99 23.51
CA MET A 64 2.07 13.93 24.15
C MET A 64 2.07 13.10 25.43
N TYR A 65 2.80 11.97 25.49
CA TYR A 65 2.77 11.06 26.64
C TYR A 65 4.00 11.17 27.54
N GLY A 66 5.14 11.62 27.01
CA GLY A 66 6.38 11.77 27.77
C GLY A 66 6.25 12.54 29.09
N PRO A 67 5.54 13.68 29.15
CA PRO A 67 5.45 14.48 30.37
C PRO A 67 4.33 14.09 31.35
N PHE A 68 3.43 13.17 31.00
CA PHE A 68 2.20 12.90 31.77
C PHE A 68 2.21 11.59 32.58
N GLY A 69 3.36 11.16 33.08
CA GLY A 69 3.50 9.97 33.94
C GLY A 69 3.55 10.27 35.43
N ARG A 70 3.59 9.22 36.26
CA ARG A 70 3.58 9.34 37.72
C ARG A 70 4.99 9.38 38.31
N GLU A 71 5.93 8.68 37.68
CA GLU A 71 7.34 8.65 38.11
C GLU A 71 8.23 9.61 37.28
N PRO A 72 8.76 10.70 37.88
CA PRO A 72 9.71 11.58 37.21
C PRO A 72 11.06 10.88 37.02
N TRP A 73 11.62 10.91 35.80
CA TRP A 73 13.01 10.47 35.56
C TRP A 73 13.94 11.68 35.51
N TRP A 74 13.65 12.62 34.61
CA TRP A 74 14.54 13.75 34.31
C TRP A 74 13.73 14.98 33.88
N GLY A 75 13.65 15.98 34.74
CA GLY A 75 12.88 17.20 34.48
C GLY A 75 11.39 16.90 34.27
N ILE A 76 10.83 17.36 33.15
CA ILE A 76 9.40 17.20 32.79
C ILE A 76 9.12 15.78 32.27
N MET A 77 10.13 14.95 31.98
CA MET A 77 9.95 13.62 31.39
C MET A 77 9.80 12.52 32.45
N THR A 78 8.80 11.66 32.25
CA THR A 78 8.40 10.60 33.17
C THR A 78 8.69 9.20 32.60
N ARG A 79 9.02 8.24 33.48
CA ARG A 79 9.30 6.83 33.11
C ARG A 79 8.11 6.18 32.43
N ASP A 80 6.95 6.27 33.08
CA ASP A 80 5.71 5.62 32.64
C ASP A 80 5.24 6.22 31.31
N GLY A 81 5.25 7.55 31.21
CA GLY A 81 4.85 8.28 30.02
C GLY A 81 5.72 7.93 28.81
N MET A 82 7.02 7.76 29.02
CA MET A 82 7.95 7.36 27.97
C MET A 82 7.76 5.91 27.53
N GLN A 83 7.44 4.97 28.43
CA GLN A 83 7.13 3.58 28.05
C GLN A 83 5.84 3.48 27.23
N ILE A 84 4.82 4.26 27.59
CA ILE A 84 3.56 4.33 26.84
C ILE A 84 3.80 4.94 25.46
N ALA A 85 4.52 6.07 25.39
CA ALA A 85 4.90 6.71 24.14
C ALA A 85 5.68 5.76 23.23
N LEU A 86 6.66 5.05 23.79
CA LEU A 86 7.50 4.12 23.04
C LEU A 86 6.66 2.97 22.50
N SER A 87 5.79 2.35 23.31
CA SER A 87 4.98 1.21 22.88
C SER A 87 3.98 1.58 21.78
N LEU A 88 3.22 2.67 21.93
CA LEU A 88 2.28 3.14 20.90
C LEU A 88 3.00 3.62 19.65
N GLY A 89 4.06 4.41 19.83
CA GLY A 89 4.83 4.97 18.74
C GLY A 89 5.48 3.88 17.89
N LEU A 90 6.17 2.91 18.52
CA LEU A 90 6.80 1.82 17.78
C LEU A 90 5.78 0.93 17.08
N ARG A 91 4.61 0.70 17.68
CA ARG A 91 3.55 -0.07 17.02
C ARG A 91 3.06 0.61 15.75
N PHE A 92 2.76 1.90 15.83
CA PHE A 92 2.30 2.66 14.68
C PHE A 92 3.36 2.68 13.58
N LEU A 93 4.62 2.90 13.95
CA LEU A 93 5.76 2.93 13.05
C LEU A 93 5.98 1.56 12.40
N ALA A 94 6.02 0.48 13.18
CA ALA A 94 6.19 -0.89 12.70
C ALA A 94 5.03 -1.31 11.80
N ALA A 95 3.77 -1.10 12.21
CA ALA A 95 2.60 -1.45 11.40
C ALA A 95 2.60 -0.75 10.03
N THR A 96 2.87 0.56 10.02
CA THR A 96 2.87 1.35 8.78
C THR A 96 4.02 0.95 7.85
N THR A 97 5.23 0.80 8.39
CA THR A 97 6.42 0.43 7.61
C THR A 97 6.35 -0.99 7.06
N ILE A 98 5.91 -1.97 7.87
CA ILE A 98 5.72 -3.37 7.45
C ILE A 98 4.67 -3.45 6.35
N GLY A 99 3.50 -2.82 6.56
CA GLY A 99 2.40 -2.83 5.59
C GLY A 99 2.81 -2.25 4.24
N LEU A 100 3.49 -1.10 4.23
CA LEU A 100 3.93 -0.45 2.99
C LEU A 100 5.10 -1.19 2.31
N THR A 101 6.05 -1.70 3.08
CA THR A 101 7.23 -2.42 2.56
C THR A 101 6.82 -3.73 1.90
N ILE A 102 5.97 -4.52 2.56
CA ILE A 102 5.49 -5.79 2.00
C ILE A 102 4.50 -5.53 0.86
N GLY A 103 3.64 -4.51 1.00
CA GLY A 103 2.71 -4.09 -0.05
C GLY A 103 3.41 -3.73 -1.37
N CYS A 104 4.63 -3.21 -1.31
CA CYS A 104 5.44 -2.89 -2.50
C CYS A 104 5.78 -4.12 -3.36
N PHE A 105 5.77 -5.33 -2.79
CA PHE A 105 6.01 -6.57 -3.54
C PHE A 105 4.76 -7.09 -4.27
N VAL A 106 3.59 -6.50 -4.02
CA VAL A 106 2.33 -6.94 -4.64
C VAL A 106 2.26 -6.43 -6.07
N ASP A 107 2.31 -7.35 -7.03
CA ASP A 107 2.01 -7.08 -8.43
C ASP A 107 0.49 -6.95 -8.61
N LEU A 108 0.04 -5.73 -8.87
CA LEU A 108 -1.38 -5.39 -8.95
C LEU A 108 -2.09 -6.06 -10.13
N ASP A 109 -1.41 -6.24 -11.26
CA ASP A 109 -1.99 -6.95 -12.42
C ASP A 109 -2.21 -8.42 -12.08
N ARG A 110 -1.27 -9.05 -11.37
CA ARG A 110 -1.47 -10.42 -10.87
C ARG A 110 -2.58 -10.48 -9.83
N LEU A 111 -2.68 -9.47 -8.95
CA LEU A 111 -3.71 -9.41 -7.93
C LEU A 111 -5.10 -9.37 -8.59
N MET A 112 -5.31 -8.47 -9.56
CA MET A 112 -6.57 -8.37 -10.28
C MET A 112 -6.91 -9.68 -11.00
N ARG A 113 -5.95 -10.33 -11.67
CA ARG A 113 -6.17 -11.64 -12.31
C ARG A 113 -6.58 -12.72 -11.32
N SER A 114 -5.96 -12.76 -10.14
CA SER A 114 -6.34 -13.71 -9.09
C SER A 114 -7.75 -13.44 -8.56
N LEU A 115 -8.12 -12.15 -8.42
CA LEU A 115 -9.43 -11.73 -7.93
C LEU A 115 -10.56 -12.04 -8.92
N GLN A 116 -10.30 -12.06 -10.23
CA GLN A 116 -11.32 -12.35 -11.26
C GLN A 116 -12.03 -13.70 -11.04
N THR A 117 -11.36 -14.66 -10.41
CA THR A 117 -11.92 -16.00 -10.13
C THR A 117 -12.69 -16.08 -8.82
N ARG A 118 -12.50 -15.12 -7.90
CA ARG A 118 -13.02 -15.17 -6.52
C ARG A 118 -13.96 -14.01 -6.16
N ALA A 119 -13.96 -12.93 -6.95
CA ALA A 119 -14.74 -11.72 -6.70
C ALA A 119 -15.64 -11.39 -7.91
N PRO A 120 -16.71 -10.57 -7.72
CA PRO A 120 -17.60 -10.18 -8.79
C PRO A 120 -16.84 -9.52 -9.95
N ALA A 121 -17.00 -10.04 -11.16
CA ALA A 121 -16.25 -9.59 -12.34
C ALA A 121 -16.39 -8.07 -12.61
N LYS A 122 -17.54 -7.47 -12.26
CA LYS A 122 -17.77 -6.03 -12.37
C LYS A 122 -16.80 -5.21 -11.51
N LEU A 123 -16.61 -5.60 -10.24
CA LEU A 123 -15.71 -4.90 -9.32
C LEU A 123 -14.26 -5.02 -9.78
N VAL A 124 -13.84 -6.22 -10.15
CA VAL A 124 -12.46 -6.47 -10.62
C VAL A 124 -12.18 -5.73 -11.92
N TYR A 125 -13.17 -5.63 -12.81
CA TYR A 125 -13.05 -4.83 -14.03
C TYR A 125 -12.90 -3.34 -13.73
N VAL A 126 -13.74 -2.77 -12.88
CA VAL A 126 -13.66 -1.35 -12.50
C VAL A 126 -12.29 -1.05 -11.89
N LEU A 127 -11.89 -1.80 -10.86
CA LEU A 127 -10.59 -1.61 -10.20
C LEU A 127 -9.42 -1.78 -11.18
N GLY A 128 -9.40 -2.88 -11.93
CA GLY A 128 -8.34 -3.15 -12.91
C GLY A 128 -8.26 -2.10 -14.02
N SER A 129 -9.40 -1.58 -14.47
CA SER A 129 -9.46 -0.50 -15.46
C SER A 129 -8.88 0.80 -14.91
N THR A 130 -9.25 1.19 -13.69
CA THR A 130 -8.74 2.39 -13.03
C THR A 130 -7.22 2.33 -12.86
N PHE A 131 -6.69 1.19 -12.39
CA PHE A 131 -5.25 1.03 -12.22
C PHE A 131 -4.47 1.05 -13.54
N ARG A 132 -5.04 0.52 -14.63
CA ARG A 132 -4.43 0.61 -15.96
C ARG A 132 -4.53 1.99 -16.59
N LEU A 133 -5.58 2.74 -16.26
CA LEU A 133 -5.77 4.11 -16.70
C LEU A 133 -4.78 5.06 -16.02
N TYR A 134 -4.36 4.77 -14.78
CA TYR A 134 -3.43 5.61 -14.01
C TYR A 134 -2.12 5.96 -14.76
N PRO A 135 -1.30 4.99 -15.24
CA PRO A 135 -0.06 5.33 -15.95
C PRO A 135 -0.32 6.08 -17.26
N MET A 136 -1.42 5.80 -17.95
CA MET A 136 -1.81 6.51 -19.17
C MET A 136 -2.19 7.97 -18.87
N ALA A 137 -2.99 8.20 -17.83
CA ALA A 137 -3.36 9.53 -17.38
C ALA A 137 -2.13 10.33 -16.93
N LYS A 138 -1.20 9.70 -16.21
CA LYS A 138 0.07 10.34 -15.79
C LYS A 138 0.89 10.79 -17.00
N ALA A 139 1.12 9.90 -17.98
CA ALA A 139 1.87 10.25 -19.18
C ALA A 139 1.21 11.41 -19.94
N ARG A 140 -0.13 11.44 -20.03
CA ARG A 140 -0.86 12.51 -20.70
C ARG A 140 -0.77 13.83 -19.95
N VAL A 141 -0.82 13.81 -18.62
CA VAL A 141 -0.58 15.01 -17.79
C VAL A 141 0.82 15.57 -18.07
N ASP A 142 1.83 14.72 -18.16
CA ASP A 142 3.21 15.15 -18.44
C ASP A 142 3.32 15.78 -19.85
N THR A 143 2.66 15.20 -20.86
CA THR A 143 2.57 15.78 -22.21
C THR A 143 1.86 17.13 -22.21
N ILE A 144 0.71 17.26 -21.52
CA ILE A 144 -0.03 18.54 -21.45
C ILE A 144 0.83 19.61 -20.77
N ARG A 145 1.54 19.26 -19.70
CA ARG A 145 2.47 20.17 -19.01
C ARG A 145 3.61 20.64 -19.90
N GLN A 146 4.18 19.73 -20.70
CA GLN A 146 5.21 20.09 -21.68
C GLN A 146 4.68 21.09 -22.72
N ILE A 147 3.47 20.86 -23.26
CA ILE A 147 2.84 21.78 -24.22
C ILE A 147 2.56 23.15 -23.59
N GLN A 148 2.06 23.17 -22.34
CA GLN A 148 1.82 24.41 -21.61
C GLN A 148 3.12 25.19 -21.37
N ALA A 149 4.21 24.50 -21.00
CA ALA A 149 5.53 25.11 -20.86
C ALA A 149 6.02 25.75 -22.16
N THR A 150 5.85 25.09 -23.31
CA THR A 150 6.19 25.66 -24.63
C THR A 150 5.36 26.90 -24.98
N ARG A 151 4.14 27.01 -24.45
CA ARG A 151 3.27 28.19 -24.61
C ARG A 151 3.60 29.33 -23.64
N GLY A 152 4.68 29.21 -22.84
CA GLY A 152 5.06 30.20 -21.85
C GLY A 152 4.16 30.23 -20.61
N ILE A 153 3.34 29.20 -20.39
CA ILE A 153 2.50 29.09 -19.21
C ILE A 153 3.34 28.54 -18.06
N ASP A 154 3.34 29.23 -16.92
CA ASP A 154 3.99 28.74 -15.71
C ASP A 154 3.26 27.50 -15.16
N VAL A 155 3.85 26.33 -15.40
CA VAL A 155 3.33 25.01 -15.03
C VAL A 155 3.22 24.83 -13.51
N HIS A 156 3.93 25.64 -12.71
CA HIS A 156 3.87 25.57 -11.26
C HIS A 156 2.73 26.41 -10.67
N SER A 157 2.15 27.32 -11.45
CA SER A 157 1.03 28.15 -11.01
C SER A 157 -0.25 27.33 -10.77
N TRP A 158 -1.06 27.78 -9.81
CA TRP A 158 -2.34 27.14 -9.47
C TRP A 158 -3.27 27.08 -10.69
N SER A 159 -3.31 28.17 -11.48
CA SER A 159 -4.12 28.27 -12.69
C SER A 159 -3.71 27.23 -13.75
N ALA A 160 -2.41 26.98 -13.91
CA ALA A 160 -1.92 25.98 -14.84
C ALA A 160 -2.28 24.56 -14.40
N ARG A 161 -2.22 24.26 -13.10
CA ARG A 161 -2.66 22.97 -12.54
C ARG A 161 -4.13 22.66 -12.88
N TRP A 162 -5.01 23.64 -12.76
CA TRP A 162 -6.42 23.50 -13.16
C TRP A 162 -6.59 23.43 -14.68
N GLY A 163 -5.78 24.17 -15.44
CA GLY A 163 -5.80 24.17 -16.90
C GLY A 163 -5.45 22.83 -17.56
N VAL A 164 -4.84 21.89 -16.83
CA VAL A 164 -4.58 20.52 -17.31
C VAL A 164 -5.83 19.63 -17.29
N ILE A 165 -6.81 19.93 -16.43
CA ILE A 165 -7.94 19.03 -16.14
C ILE A 165 -8.85 18.88 -17.36
N LEU A 166 -9.28 19.98 -17.97
CA LEU A 166 -10.21 19.92 -19.10
C LEU A 166 -9.61 19.18 -20.32
N PRO A 167 -8.37 19.49 -20.78
CA PRO A 167 -7.73 18.72 -21.85
C PRO A 167 -7.51 17.25 -21.51
N LEU A 168 -7.24 16.93 -20.23
CA LEU A 168 -7.09 15.55 -19.77
C LEU A 168 -8.42 14.80 -19.87
N ILE A 169 -9.53 15.37 -19.39
CA ILE A 169 -10.86 14.74 -19.44
C ILE A 169 -11.27 14.52 -20.89
N VAL A 170 -11.23 15.57 -21.71
CA VAL A 170 -11.62 15.48 -23.14
C VAL A 170 -10.77 14.42 -23.84
N GLY A 171 -9.46 14.41 -23.57
CA GLY A 171 -8.55 13.42 -24.12
C GLY A 171 -8.85 11.98 -23.71
N LEU A 172 -9.10 11.74 -22.42
CA LEU A 172 -9.44 10.40 -21.92
C LEU A 172 -10.80 9.91 -22.44
N VAL A 173 -11.77 10.81 -22.60
CA VAL A 173 -13.07 10.50 -23.19
C VAL A 173 -12.92 10.10 -24.66
N ASP A 174 -12.13 10.85 -25.43
CA ASP A 174 -11.87 10.54 -26.84
C ASP A 174 -11.11 9.20 -26.98
N ASP A 175 -10.06 8.98 -26.19
CA ASP A 175 -9.31 7.71 -26.16
C ASP A 175 -10.24 6.52 -25.84
N ALA A 176 -11.14 6.70 -24.87
CA ALA A 176 -12.12 5.68 -24.50
C ALA A 176 -13.11 5.41 -25.64
N ALA A 177 -13.61 6.47 -26.29
CA ALA A 177 -14.52 6.35 -27.44
C ALA A 177 -13.86 5.63 -28.63
N GLN A 178 -12.60 5.95 -28.93
CA GLN A 178 -11.82 5.29 -29.99
C GLN A 178 -11.58 3.80 -29.67
N ARG A 179 -11.26 3.45 -28.42
CA ARG A 179 -11.04 2.06 -27.99
C ARG A 179 -12.33 1.25 -27.87
N ALA A 180 -13.47 1.89 -27.59
CA ALA A 180 -14.74 1.20 -27.46
C ALA A 180 -15.20 0.56 -28.79
N ARG A 181 -14.95 1.20 -29.94
CA ARG A 181 -15.45 0.73 -31.24
C ARG A 181 -14.88 -0.65 -31.65
N PRO A 182 -13.55 -0.91 -31.57
CA PRO A 182 -13.00 -2.24 -31.81
C PRO A 182 -13.39 -3.27 -30.74
N LEU A 183 -13.50 -2.86 -29.47
CA LEU A 183 -13.89 -3.74 -28.37
C LEU A 183 -15.36 -4.19 -28.48
N GLY A 184 -16.24 -3.35 -29.04
CA GLY A 184 -17.62 -3.73 -29.36
C GLY A 184 -17.69 -4.82 -30.43
N ARG A 185 -16.84 -4.74 -31.47
CA ARG A 185 -16.78 -5.75 -32.55
C ARG A 185 -16.28 -7.11 -32.09
N THR A 186 -15.50 -7.16 -31.01
CA THR A 186 -14.96 -8.40 -30.42
C THR A 186 -15.91 -9.05 -29.41
N GLY A 187 -17.11 -8.49 -29.19
CA GLY A 187 -18.12 -9.09 -28.32
C GLY A 187 -17.78 -9.04 -26.83
N ILE A 188 -16.76 -8.27 -26.42
CA ILE A 188 -16.29 -8.20 -25.03
C ILE A 188 -17.38 -7.64 -24.07
N GLY A 189 -18.32 -6.84 -24.61
CA GLY A 189 -19.46 -6.29 -23.89
C GLY A 189 -20.64 -7.24 -23.70
N ASN A 190 -20.67 -8.39 -24.38
CA ASN A 190 -21.79 -9.32 -24.30
C ASN A 190 -21.74 -10.17 -23.01
N ALA A 191 -22.91 -10.48 -22.46
CA ALA A 191 -23.02 -11.41 -21.35
C ALA A 191 -22.64 -12.83 -21.82
N GLY A 192 -21.76 -13.51 -21.10
CA GLY A 192 -21.28 -14.85 -21.48
C GLY A 192 -20.20 -15.39 -20.55
N ARG A 193 -19.88 -16.68 -20.71
CA ARG A 193 -18.87 -17.39 -19.88
C ARG A 193 -17.47 -16.87 -20.22
N ARG A 194 -16.83 -16.18 -19.28
CA ARG A 194 -15.49 -15.58 -19.47
C ARG A 194 -14.40 -16.57 -19.11
N THR A 195 -13.41 -16.71 -19.98
CA THR A 195 -12.20 -17.52 -19.74
C THR A 195 -10.99 -16.61 -19.50
N ILE A 196 -10.06 -17.07 -18.65
CA ILE A 196 -8.85 -16.31 -18.30
C ILE A 196 -7.68 -16.87 -19.11
N LEU A 197 -7.11 -16.06 -19.99
CA LEU A 197 -6.02 -16.47 -20.87
C LEU A 197 -4.72 -16.82 -20.11
N ARG A 198 -4.45 -16.16 -18.98
CA ARG A 198 -3.25 -16.37 -18.15
C ARG A 198 -3.62 -16.52 -16.69
N PRO A 199 -3.99 -17.73 -16.24
CA PRO A 199 -4.29 -17.99 -14.84
C PRO A 199 -3.04 -17.78 -13.98
N VAL A 200 -3.23 -17.28 -12.76
CA VAL A 200 -2.16 -17.17 -11.76
C VAL A 200 -2.10 -18.50 -11.02
N PRO A 201 -0.99 -19.27 -11.12
CA PRO A 201 -0.90 -20.56 -10.45
C PRO A 201 -0.86 -20.37 -8.94
N ASP A 202 -1.73 -21.08 -8.20
CA ASP A 202 -1.66 -21.19 -6.75
C ASP A 202 -0.80 -22.42 -6.43
N ARG A 203 0.43 -22.20 -5.96
CA ARG A 203 1.35 -23.31 -5.65
C ARG A 203 1.11 -23.82 -4.23
N LEU A 204 1.41 -25.08 -3.96
CA LEU A 204 1.32 -25.66 -2.60
C LEU A 204 2.10 -24.86 -1.56
N ILE A 205 3.26 -24.30 -1.94
CA ILE A 205 4.08 -23.42 -1.10
C ILE A 205 3.30 -22.16 -0.68
N ASP A 206 2.51 -21.57 -1.59
CA ASP A 206 1.70 -20.38 -1.29
C ASP A 206 0.56 -20.69 -0.30
N HIS A 207 0.08 -21.94 -0.27
CA HIS A 207 -0.92 -22.41 0.70
C HIS A 207 -0.29 -22.64 2.08
N LEU A 208 0.86 -23.30 2.14
CA LEU A 208 1.61 -23.52 3.38
C LEU A 208 1.98 -22.21 4.05
N ILE A 209 2.48 -21.22 3.29
CA ILE A 209 2.81 -19.89 3.83
C ILE A 209 1.58 -19.24 4.45
N ARG A 210 0.41 -19.33 3.79
CA ARG A 210 -0.84 -18.76 4.33
C ARG A 210 -1.23 -19.42 5.67
N ILE A 211 -1.14 -20.74 5.77
CA ILE A 211 -1.43 -21.46 7.01
C ILE A 211 -0.45 -21.03 8.10
N VAL A 212 0.85 -21.02 7.82
CA VAL A 212 1.88 -20.61 8.79
C VAL A 212 1.64 -19.19 9.30
N VAL A 213 1.27 -18.25 8.43
CA VAL A 213 0.94 -16.88 8.83
C VAL A 213 -0.28 -16.84 9.74
N VAL A 214 -1.36 -17.55 9.41
CA VAL A 214 -2.58 -17.57 10.24
C VAL A 214 -2.30 -18.21 11.60
N VAL A 215 -1.60 -19.34 11.64
CA VAL A 215 -1.19 -20.01 12.88
C VAL A 215 -0.30 -19.10 13.72
N GLY A 216 0.66 -18.41 13.09
CA GLY A 216 1.52 -17.45 13.77
C GLY A 216 0.75 -16.29 14.39
N VAL A 217 -0.23 -15.72 13.68
CA VAL A 217 -1.10 -14.66 14.22
C VAL A 217 -1.92 -15.16 15.41
N VAL A 218 -2.49 -16.36 15.32
CA VAL A 218 -3.25 -16.97 16.41
C VAL A 218 -2.35 -17.25 17.62
N ALA A 219 -1.14 -17.76 17.42
CA ALA A 219 -0.19 -17.99 18.50
C ALA A 219 0.20 -16.69 19.21
N VAL A 220 0.47 -15.62 18.46
CA VAL A 220 0.73 -14.29 19.03
C VAL A 220 -0.48 -13.77 19.80
N ALA A 221 -1.69 -14.00 19.30
CA ALA A 221 -2.91 -13.61 19.99
C ALA A 221 -3.11 -14.36 21.32
N ILE A 222 -2.81 -15.66 21.36
CA ILE A 222 -2.90 -16.45 22.60
C ILE A 222 -1.87 -16.00 23.63
N VAL A 223 -0.65 -15.67 23.20
CA VAL A 223 0.42 -15.20 24.11
C VAL A 223 0.15 -13.79 24.64
N ALA A 224 -0.58 -12.97 23.88
CA ALA A 224 -0.87 -11.59 24.23
C ALA A 224 -2.12 -11.39 25.12
N VAL A 225 -2.95 -12.43 25.30
CA VAL A 225 -4.14 -12.47 26.18
C VAL A 225 -3.73 -12.96 27.56
#